data_AF-A0A438GWM8-F1
#
_entry.id   AF-A0A438GWM8-F1
#
_cell.length_a   1.000
_cell.length_b   1.000
_cell.length_c   1.000
_cell.angle_alpha   90.00
_cell.angle_beta   90.00
_cell.angle_gamma   90.00
#
_symmetry.space_group_name_H-M   'P 1'
#
loop_
_entity.id
_entity.type
_entity.pdbx_description
1 polymer ?
#
loop_
_entity_poly.entity_id
_entity_poly.type
_entity_poly.pdbx_seq_one_letter_code
_entity_poly.pdbx_strand_id
1 'polypeptide(L)'
;MRPGFQIQLFVRNQRWLWYVLSKTLAEEAAWKFAKEHGIDLVTMNPGAMIGPPLQPTINLTMEIILNMINEVPYTFPSSTYKWVDVRDVANAHIQAFEISSASGRYCMVERITYRSEAIKILHELYPAIHLPQK
;
A
#
# COMPACT_ATOMS: atom_id res chain seq x y z
N MET A 1 -8.88 -3.43 -35.23
CA MET A 1 -8.29 -2.73 -34.07
C MET A 1 -6.85 -2.35 -34.43
N ARG A 2 -6.41 -1.09 -34.24
CA ARG A 2 -5.05 -0.68 -34.63
C ARG A 2 -4.00 -1.31 -33.68
N PRO A 3 -2.89 -1.89 -34.16
CA PRO A 3 -1.89 -2.58 -33.33
C PRO A 3 -1.36 -1.75 -32.15
N GLY A 4 -1.20 -0.43 -32.33
CA GLY A 4 -0.75 0.48 -31.27
C GLY A 4 -1.71 0.62 -30.09
N PHE A 5 -3.02 0.39 -30.29
CA PHE A 5 -4.01 0.49 -29.22
C PHE A 5 -3.93 -0.69 -28.24
N GLN A 6 -3.57 -1.89 -28.72
CA GLN A 6 -3.39 -3.06 -27.85
C GLN A 6 -2.13 -2.97 -27.00
N ILE A 7 -1.03 -2.43 -27.53
CA ILE A 7 0.21 -2.20 -26.76
C ILE A 7 -0.04 -1.17 -25.65
N GLN A 8 -0.75 -0.08 -25.95
CA GLN A 8 -1.07 0.94 -24.97
C GLN A 8 -1.99 0.42 -23.86
N LEU A 9 -2.98 -0.44 -24.18
CA LEU A 9 -3.82 -1.13 -23.18
C LEU A 9 -3.02 -2.15 -22.35
N PHE A 10 -2.12 -2.91 -22.97
CA PHE A 10 -1.26 -3.88 -22.28
C PHE A 10 -0.34 -3.20 -21.25
N VAL A 11 0.32 -2.11 -21.63
CA VAL A 11 1.17 -1.33 -20.72
C VAL A 11 0.34 -0.65 -19.62
N ARG A 12 -0.88 -0.19 -19.92
CA ARG A 12 -1.80 0.37 -18.90
C ARG A 12 -2.22 -0.68 -17.87
N ASN A 13 -2.50 -1.90 -18.29
CA ASN A 13 -2.93 -3.01 -17.42
C ASN A 13 -1.79 -3.61 -16.57
N GLN A 14 -0.52 -3.28 -16.84
CA GLN A 14 0.63 -3.83 -16.10
C GLN A 14 1.31 -2.84 -15.14
N ARG A 15 0.83 -1.60 -15.01
CA ARG A 15 1.45 -0.58 -14.13
C ARG A 15 1.69 -1.08 -12.70
N TRP A 16 0.71 -1.80 -12.15
CA TRP A 16 0.82 -2.40 -10.82
C TRP A 16 1.87 -3.50 -10.73
N LEU A 17 2.01 -4.32 -11.79
CA LEU A 17 3.04 -5.36 -11.83
C LEU A 17 4.44 -4.76 -11.92
N TRP A 18 4.62 -3.68 -12.67
CA TRP A 18 5.90 -2.95 -12.72
C TRP A 18 6.25 -2.31 -11.37
N TYR A 19 5.27 -1.76 -10.65
CA TYR A 19 5.47 -1.28 -9.29
C TYR A 19 5.93 -2.40 -8.37
N VAL A 20 5.21 -3.53 -8.33
CA VAL A 20 5.56 -4.70 -7.50
C VAL A 20 6.96 -5.20 -7.85
N LEU A 21 7.26 -5.39 -9.14
CA LEU A 21 8.59 -5.81 -9.60
C LEU A 21 9.68 -4.83 -9.15
N SER A 22 9.44 -3.52 -9.29
CA SER A 22 10.42 -2.50 -8.88
C SER A 22 10.72 -2.57 -7.38
N LYS A 23 9.71 -2.83 -6.55
CA LYS A 23 9.87 -2.96 -5.09
C LYS A 23 10.60 -4.25 -4.73
N THR A 24 10.28 -5.37 -5.39
CA THR A 24 10.99 -6.64 -5.20
C THR A 24 12.47 -6.51 -5.55
N LEU A 25 12.79 -5.99 -6.75
CA LEU A 25 14.17 -5.85 -7.21
C LEU A 25 14.97 -4.86 -6.35
N ALA A 26 14.35 -3.78 -5.90
CA ALA A 26 15.00 -2.80 -5.02
C ALA A 26 15.39 -3.43 -3.67
N GLU A 27 14.49 -4.23 -3.07
CA GLU A 27 14.77 -4.90 -1.80
C GLU A 27 15.82 -6.00 -1.96
N GLU A 28 15.77 -6.81 -3.02
CA GLU A 28 16.81 -7.79 -3.34
C GLU A 28 18.19 -7.14 -3.49
N ALA A 29 18.26 -5.99 -4.19
CA ALA A 29 19.48 -5.22 -4.33
C ALA A 29 19.98 -4.66 -2.98
N ALA A 30 19.09 -4.15 -2.15
CA ALA A 30 19.44 -3.63 -0.82
C ALA A 30 20.01 -4.73 0.09
N TRP A 31 19.38 -5.91 0.14
CA TRP A 31 19.88 -7.05 0.91
C TRP A 31 21.21 -7.58 0.40
N LYS A 32 21.38 -7.67 -0.92
CA LYS A 32 22.67 -8.05 -1.52
C LYS A 32 23.78 -7.08 -1.11
N PHE A 33 23.53 -5.79 -1.27
CA PHE A 33 24.49 -4.74 -0.91
C PHE A 33 24.82 -4.77 0.59
N ALA A 34 23.81 -4.89 1.46
CA ALA A 34 24.02 -4.95 2.90
C ALA A 34 24.89 -6.13 3.30
N LYS A 35 24.64 -7.31 2.71
CA LYS A 35 25.46 -8.52 2.93
C LYS A 35 26.90 -8.34 2.45
N GLU A 36 27.10 -7.76 1.26
CA GLU A 36 28.43 -7.54 0.67
C GLU A 36 29.26 -6.52 1.46
N HIS A 37 28.61 -5.58 2.14
CA HIS A 37 29.26 -4.48 2.87
C HIS A 37 29.19 -4.59 4.40
N GLY A 38 28.65 -5.69 4.94
CA GLY A 38 28.54 -5.89 6.39
C GLY A 38 27.63 -4.88 7.09
N ILE A 39 26.59 -4.40 6.40
CA ILE A 39 25.59 -3.49 6.95
C ILE A 39 24.49 -4.32 7.62
N ASP A 40 24.16 -3.99 8.87
CA ASP A 40 22.98 -4.54 9.54
C ASP A 40 21.72 -3.87 8.98
N LEU A 41 20.88 -4.67 8.31
CA LEU A 41 19.70 -4.20 7.59
C LEU A 41 18.46 -4.87 8.14
N VAL A 42 17.44 -4.05 8.41
CA VAL A 42 16.08 -4.48 8.71
C VAL A 42 15.13 -3.77 7.75
N THR A 43 14.16 -4.49 7.18
CA THR A 43 13.19 -3.91 6.25
C THR A 43 11.77 -3.99 6.78
N MET A 44 11.03 -2.90 6.60
CA MET A 44 9.59 -2.81 6.89
C MET A 44 8.81 -2.89 5.58
N ASN A 45 7.85 -3.81 5.51
CA ASN A 45 7.07 -4.09 4.31
C ASN A 45 5.58 -3.80 4.55
N PRO A 46 5.15 -2.53 4.47
CA PRO A 46 3.76 -2.14 4.72
C PRO A 46 2.82 -2.45 3.58
N GLY A 47 1.57 -2.70 3.95
CA GLY A 47 0.42 -2.69 3.04
C GLY A 47 -0.03 -1.28 2.67
N ALA A 48 -1.34 -1.13 2.41
CA ALA A 48 -2.01 0.15 2.24
C ALA A 48 -2.01 0.93 3.57
N MET A 49 -1.13 1.92 3.64
CA MET A 49 -0.93 2.74 4.84
C MET A 49 -1.92 3.90 4.89
N ILE A 50 -2.68 4.00 5.98
CA ILE A 50 -3.68 5.05 6.22
C ILE A 50 -3.43 5.72 7.57
N GLY A 51 -4.01 6.90 7.79
CA GLY A 51 -3.92 7.60 9.07
C GLY A 51 -3.95 9.12 8.91
N PRO A 52 -3.76 9.86 10.01
CA PRO A 52 -3.81 11.33 9.99
C PRO A 52 -2.72 11.92 9.07
N PRO A 53 -3.07 12.77 8.09
CA PRO A 53 -2.09 13.41 7.24
C PRO A 53 -1.34 14.52 8.00
N LEU A 54 -0.04 14.64 7.76
CA LEU A 54 0.77 15.76 8.26
C LEU A 54 0.84 16.95 7.28
N GLN A 55 0.30 16.78 6.07
CA GLN A 55 0.31 17.75 4.99
C GLN A 55 -1.05 17.78 4.29
N PRO A 56 -1.47 18.89 3.66
CA PRO A 56 -2.79 19.03 3.03
C PRO A 56 -2.90 18.27 1.68
N THR A 57 -1.97 17.37 1.38
CA THR A 57 -1.97 16.58 0.14
C THR A 57 -2.19 15.09 0.43
N ILE A 58 -2.98 14.46 -0.43
CA ILE A 58 -3.37 13.06 -0.33
C ILE A 58 -2.28 12.19 -0.96
N ASN A 59 -1.88 11.12 -0.27
CA ASN A 59 -0.98 10.11 -0.85
C ASN A 59 -1.78 9.02 -1.59
N LEU A 60 -1.07 8.19 -2.35
CA LEU A 60 -1.68 7.14 -3.17
C LEU A 60 -2.59 6.18 -2.38
N THR A 61 -2.24 5.85 -1.13
CA THR A 61 -3.01 4.91 -0.31
C THR A 61 -4.25 5.56 0.31
N MET A 62 -4.20 6.84 0.67
CA MET A 62 -5.38 7.62 1.08
C MET A 62 -6.33 7.89 -0.09
N GLU A 63 -5.80 8.00 -1.32
CA GLU A 63 -6.61 8.12 -2.55
C GLU A 63 -7.55 6.91 -2.72
N ILE A 64 -7.19 5.74 -2.19
CA ILE A 64 -8.06 4.55 -2.20
C ILE A 64 -9.38 4.85 -1.46
N ILE A 65 -9.30 5.46 -0.27
CA ILE A 65 -10.48 5.84 0.52
C ILE A 65 -11.25 6.94 -0.19
N LEU A 66 -10.56 7.96 -0.70
CA LEU A 66 -11.20 9.05 -1.45
C LEU A 66 -11.97 8.52 -2.67
N ASN A 67 -11.39 7.57 -3.40
CA ASN A 67 -12.03 6.94 -4.55
C ASN A 67 -13.21 6.04 -4.17
N MET A 68 -13.27 5.52 -2.93
CA MET A 68 -14.47 4.87 -2.41
C MET A 68 -15.60 5.86 -2.15
N ILE A 69 -15.27 7.04 -1.60
CA ILE A 69 -16.24 8.10 -1.29
C ILE A 69 -16.76 8.75 -2.57
N ASN A 70 -15.88 9.04 -3.53
CA ASN A 70 -16.22 9.73 -4.78
C ASN A 70 -16.75 8.79 -5.87
N GLU A 71 -17.04 7.53 -5.55
CA GLU A 71 -17.57 6.53 -6.49
C GLU A 71 -16.71 6.34 -7.75
N VAL A 72 -15.39 6.58 -7.63
CA VAL A 72 -14.48 6.45 -8.77
C VAL A 72 -14.28 4.98 -9.09
N PRO A 73 -14.43 4.57 -10.38
CA PRO A 73 -14.24 3.19 -10.79
C PRO A 73 -12.90 2.63 -10.36
N TYR A 74 -12.94 1.39 -9.91
CA TYR A 74 -11.84 0.67 -9.28
C TYR A 74 -10.60 0.58 -10.19
N THR A 75 -9.49 1.20 -9.78
CA THR A 75 -8.23 1.26 -10.56
C THR A 75 -7.15 0.27 -10.10
N PHE A 76 -7.37 -0.39 -8.96
CA PHE A 76 -6.46 -1.41 -8.47
C PHE A 76 -6.88 -2.80 -9.01
N PRO A 77 -5.99 -3.80 -9.06
CA PRO A 77 -6.33 -5.13 -9.54
C PRO A 77 -6.88 -6.06 -8.43
N SER A 78 -6.67 -5.75 -7.15
CA SER A 78 -6.98 -6.65 -6.01
C SER A 78 -8.25 -6.29 -5.25
N SER A 79 -9.28 -7.13 -5.24
CA SER A 79 -10.52 -6.87 -4.47
C SER A 79 -10.32 -6.76 -2.94
N THR A 80 -9.12 -7.04 -2.43
CA THR A 80 -8.72 -6.93 -1.03
C THR A 80 -7.64 -5.88 -0.81
N TYR A 81 -7.72 -5.21 0.34
CA TYR A 81 -6.76 -4.23 0.83
C TYR A 81 -6.10 -4.75 2.10
N LYS A 82 -4.80 -4.51 2.24
CA LYS A 82 -3.99 -4.89 3.41
C LYS A 82 -3.70 -3.62 4.19
N TRP A 83 -4.48 -3.29 5.20
CA TRP A 83 -4.40 -2.02 5.90
C TRP A 83 -3.34 -2.02 7.00
N VAL A 84 -2.74 -0.85 7.23
CA VAL A 84 -1.89 -0.56 8.38
C VAL A 84 -1.97 0.93 8.71
N ASP A 85 -1.91 1.30 10.00
CA ASP A 85 -1.83 2.71 10.40
C ASP A 85 -0.42 3.26 10.20
N VAL A 86 -0.29 4.48 9.68
CA VAL A 86 1.01 5.16 9.47
C VAL A 86 1.81 5.28 10.77
N ARG A 87 1.14 5.44 11.91
CA ARG A 87 1.78 5.55 13.23
C ARG A 87 2.39 4.21 13.65
N ASP A 88 1.73 3.10 13.34
CA ASP A 88 2.26 1.76 13.61
C ASP A 88 3.51 1.48 12.77
N VAL A 89 3.48 1.88 11.49
CA VAL A 89 4.66 1.78 10.62
C VAL A 89 5.81 2.64 11.15
N ALA A 90 5.55 3.88 11.56
CA ALA A 90 6.57 4.76 12.14
C ALA A 90 7.18 4.16 13.43
N ASN A 91 6.33 3.69 14.34
CA ASN A 91 6.76 3.05 15.58
C ASN A 91 7.56 1.77 15.32
N ALA A 92 7.19 0.98 14.31
CA ALA A 92 7.92 -0.22 13.93
C ALA A 92 9.33 0.11 13.41
N HIS A 93 9.51 1.18 12.64
CA HIS A 93 10.84 1.64 12.22
C HIS A 93 11.69 2.04 13.42
N ILE A 94 11.13 2.79 14.38
CA ILE A 94 11.84 3.18 15.61
C ILE A 94 12.26 1.93 16.39
N GLN A 95 11.33 1.01 16.62
CA GLN A 95 11.61 -0.23 17.36
C GLN A 95 12.65 -1.11 16.66
N ALA A 96 12.60 -1.24 15.34
CA ALA A 96 13.61 -2.01 14.62
C ALA A 96 15.00 -1.39 14.67
N PHE A 97 15.09 -0.07 14.83
CA PHE A 97 16.36 0.61 15.03
C PHE A 97 16.88 0.48 16.47
N GLU A 98 15.99 0.58 17.47
CA GLU A 98 16.36 0.59 18.89
C GLU A 98 16.55 -0.81 19.48
N ILE A 99 15.82 -1.82 18.99
CA ILE A 99 15.89 -3.20 19.50
C ILE A 99 17.04 -3.93 18.80
N SER A 100 18.13 -4.17 19.51
CA SER A 100 19.35 -4.79 18.97
C SER A 100 19.17 -6.22 18.43
N SER A 101 18.07 -6.89 18.78
CA SER A 101 17.73 -8.23 18.26
C SER A 101 16.79 -8.20 17.05
N ALA A 102 16.30 -7.03 16.64
CA ALA A 102 15.46 -6.90 15.45
C ALA A 102 16.30 -7.24 14.22
N SER A 103 15.78 -8.09 13.34
CA SER A 103 16.50 -8.53 12.15
C SER A 103 15.53 -8.98 11.05
N GLY A 104 16.01 -8.97 9.81
CA GLY A 104 15.26 -9.51 8.68
C GLY A 104 14.17 -8.57 8.18
N ARG A 105 13.01 -9.15 7.84
CA ARG A 105 11.92 -8.50 7.10
C ARG A 105 10.64 -8.57 7.92
N TYR A 106 9.98 -7.44 8.12
CA TYR A 106 8.74 -7.35 8.89
C TYR A 106 7.56 -6.99 8.00
N CYS A 107 6.54 -7.83 8.00
CA CYS A 107 5.28 -7.58 7.30
C CYS A 107 4.42 -6.63 8.16
N MET A 108 4.09 -5.45 7.62
CA MET A 108 3.29 -4.45 8.33
C MET A 108 1.88 -4.41 7.74
N VAL A 109 1.04 -5.33 8.19
CA VAL A 109 -0.38 -5.45 7.84
C VAL A 109 -1.16 -5.80 9.09
N GLU A 110 -2.08 -4.94 9.49
CA GLU A 110 -2.96 -5.18 10.64
C GLU A 110 -4.17 -6.03 10.23
N ARG A 111 -4.86 -5.63 9.14
CA ARG A 111 -6.06 -6.32 8.67
C ARG A 111 -6.15 -6.36 7.16
N ILE A 112 -6.64 -7.49 6.66
CA ILE A 112 -7.01 -7.66 5.25
C ILE A 112 -8.52 -7.55 5.14
N THR A 113 -9.02 -6.60 4.35
CA THR A 113 -10.47 -6.45 4.15
C THR A 113 -10.82 -6.46 2.66
N TYR A 114 -12.04 -6.86 2.36
CA TYR A 114 -12.63 -6.59 1.05
C TYR A 114 -13.05 -5.13 0.93
N ARG A 115 -13.22 -4.63 -0.31
CA ARG A 115 -13.77 -3.29 -0.56
C ARG A 115 -15.14 -3.09 0.11
N SER A 116 -16.02 -4.07 0.04
CA SER A 116 -17.37 -4.01 0.64
C SER A 116 -17.32 -3.80 2.15
N GLU A 117 -16.38 -4.45 2.83
CA GLU A 117 -16.16 -4.28 4.27
C GLU A 117 -15.62 -2.88 4.60
N ALA A 118 -14.68 -2.36 3.80
CA ALA A 118 -14.19 -0.99 3.96
C ALA A 118 -15.30 0.05 3.76
N ILE A 119 -16.18 -0.14 2.77
CA ILE A 119 -17.36 0.72 2.54
C ILE A 119 -18.33 0.64 3.72
N LYS A 120 -18.56 -0.55 4.26
CA LYS A 120 -19.40 -0.74 5.45
C LYS A 120 -18.86 0.05 6.65
N ILE A 121 -17.55 -0.04 6.92
CA ILE A 121 -16.90 0.73 7.99
C ILE A 121 -17.06 2.24 7.75
N LEU A 122 -16.87 2.72 6.52
CA LEU A 122 -17.06 4.13 6.18
C LEU A 122 -18.50 4.60 6.44
N HIS A 123 -19.49 3.80 6.09
CA HIS A 123 -20.91 4.10 6.32
C HIS A 123 -21.26 4.12 7.82
N GLU A 124 -20.70 3.20 8.62
CA GLU A 124 -20.90 3.17 10.07
C GLU A 124 -20.27 4.39 10.77
N LEU A 125 -19.08 4.81 10.33
CA LEU A 125 -18.39 5.97 10.90
C LEU A 125 -18.98 7.31 10.44
N TYR A 126 -19.47 7.37 9.19
CA TYR A 126 -19.99 8.59 8.58
C TYR A 126 -21.34 8.34 7.88
N PRO A 127 -22.44 8.14 8.63
CA PRO A 127 -23.75 7.80 8.06
C PRO A 127 -24.34 8.85 7.12
N ALA A 128 -23.86 10.10 7.19
CA ALA A 128 -24.32 11.20 6.34
C ALA A 128 -23.63 11.24 4.96
N ILE A 129 -22.52 10.50 4.77
CA ILE A 129 -21.84 10.42 3.48
C ILE A 129 -22.65 9.48 2.57
N HIS A 130 -23.03 9.96 1.40
CA HIS A 130 -23.59 9.09 0.36
C HIS A 130 -22.48 8.19 -0.15
N LEU A 131 -22.65 6.87 0.04
CA LEU A 131 -21.72 5.86 -0.43
C LEU A 131 -22.44 4.93 -1.39
N PRO A 132 -21.73 4.35 -2.37
CA PRO A 132 -22.34 3.49 -3.37
C PRO A 132 -22.93 2.24 -2.70
N GLN A 133 -24.23 2.04 -2.86
CA GLN A 133 -24.93 0.83 -2.42
C GLN A 133 -24.77 -0.29 -3.45
N LYS A 134 -23.55 -0.84 -3.60
CA LYS A 134 -23.22 -2.20 -4.09
C LYS A 134 -21.77 -2.30 -4.55
#